data_AF-A0AAD3MCU5-F1
#
_entry.id   AF-A0AAD3MCU5-F1
#
_cell.length_a   1.000
_cell.length_b   1.000
_cell.length_c   1.000
_cell.angle_alpha   90.00
_cell.angle_beta   90.00
_cell.angle_gamma   90.00
#
_symmetry.space_group_name_H-M   'P 1'
#
loop_
_entity.id
_entity.type
_entity.pdbx_description
1 polymer ?
#
loop_
_entity_poly.entity_id
_entity_poly.type
_entity_poly.pdbx_seq_one_letter_code
_entity_poly.pdbx_strand_id
1 'polypeptide(L)'
;MDLASKDSYIQKLASKVFSQRDQEPKKRPFAHFKAETVNGSTTKTPKGVNVQSNFSTVDVLRKRLHEKIEESRGQGAPKDALSEAVQAKRAKRKLERERKKRKRKEFRMKKLAENGSQEQLPEIKQEEQKAPAASKRNETAIVFNKVETVEEGYVDKIQKKKDKKKSIKGQITPLTGRNYKQLLSRVEARKAKLEKLREKDEGKAREMEEKMKWTNLLYKAEGIKIKDDENMLRASLKKKEKRRAQRKKNWDKRSENIIEKMQQRQDKRQRNIQKRKQGKIEKKKDRARKKGRVLPEDLKKAAV
;
A
#
# COMPACT_ATOMS: atom_id res chain seq x y z
N MET A 1 -16.65 42.16 -10.63
CA MET A 1 -16.79 40.74 -11.03
C MET A 1 -18.09 40.22 -10.48
N ASP A 2 -19.09 40.14 -11.35
CA ASP A 2 -20.47 39.82 -11.00
C ASP A 2 -20.63 38.37 -10.50
N LEU A 3 -21.58 38.14 -9.59
CA LEU A 3 -21.85 36.84 -8.96
C LEU A 3 -22.25 35.78 -10.00
N ALA A 4 -22.99 36.18 -11.02
CA ALA A 4 -23.38 35.33 -12.15
C ALA A 4 -22.16 34.79 -12.93
N SER A 5 -21.12 35.60 -13.10
CA SER A 5 -19.90 35.20 -13.80
C SER A 5 -19.05 34.20 -13.00
N LYS A 6 -19.08 34.29 -11.67
CA LYS A 6 -18.42 33.32 -10.78
C LYS A 6 -19.14 31.98 -10.79
N ASP A 7 -20.46 31.99 -10.82
CA ASP A 7 -21.26 30.78 -10.82
C ASP A 7 -21.17 30.04 -12.17
N SER A 8 -21.18 30.78 -13.29
CA SER A 8 -20.87 30.25 -14.63
C SER A 8 -19.50 29.59 -14.70
N TYR A 9 -18.48 30.19 -14.07
CA TYR A 9 -17.14 29.62 -14.00
C TYR A 9 -17.10 28.33 -13.18
N ILE A 10 -17.78 28.29 -12.03
CA ILE A 10 -17.86 27.10 -11.16
C ILE A 10 -18.60 25.96 -11.86
N GLN A 11 -19.70 26.25 -12.57
CA GLN A 11 -20.46 25.26 -13.33
C GLN A 11 -19.66 24.70 -14.52
N LYS A 12 -18.89 25.54 -15.23
CA LYS A 12 -17.94 25.09 -16.27
C LYS A 12 -16.83 24.21 -15.69
N LEU A 13 -16.32 24.54 -14.50
CA LEU A 13 -15.30 23.72 -13.84
C LEU A 13 -15.86 22.36 -13.40
N ALA A 14 -17.07 22.35 -12.83
CA ALA A 14 -17.75 21.14 -12.37
C ALA A 14 -18.05 20.18 -13.54
N SER A 15 -18.57 20.69 -14.65
CA SER A 15 -18.83 19.89 -15.86
C SER A 15 -17.55 19.30 -16.47
N LYS A 16 -16.44 20.05 -16.46
CA LYS A 16 -15.14 19.57 -16.94
C LYS A 16 -14.55 18.45 -16.08
N VAL A 17 -14.72 18.54 -14.76
CA VAL A 17 -14.22 17.54 -13.80
C VAL A 17 -15.10 16.29 -13.77
N PHE A 18 -16.41 16.41 -13.99
CA PHE A 18 -17.32 15.26 -14.07
C PHE A 18 -17.19 14.51 -15.41
N SER A 19 -16.96 15.21 -16.52
CA SER A 19 -16.80 14.60 -17.84
C SER A 19 -15.49 13.81 -18.01
N GLN A 20 -14.49 14.02 -17.13
CA GLN A 20 -13.19 13.34 -17.19
C GLN A 20 -13.12 11.98 -16.49
N ARG A 21 -14.20 11.48 -15.87
CA ARG A 21 -14.12 10.26 -15.03
C ARG A 21 -14.47 8.92 -15.67
N ASP A 22 -15.02 8.87 -16.89
CA ASP A 22 -15.42 7.60 -17.51
C ASP A 22 -14.96 7.46 -18.97
N GLN A 23 -13.68 7.72 -19.25
CA GLN A 23 -13.06 7.13 -20.45
C GLN A 23 -11.94 6.18 -20.03
N GLU A 24 -12.26 4.88 -20.09
CA GLU A 24 -11.27 3.82 -20.02
C GLU A 24 -10.24 4.00 -21.15
N PRO A 25 -8.93 3.79 -20.89
CA PRO A 25 -7.93 3.85 -21.94
C PRO A 25 -8.16 2.69 -22.93
N LYS A 26 -8.69 3.00 -24.11
CA LYS A 26 -8.79 2.05 -25.23
C LYS A 26 -7.40 1.46 -25.52
N LYS A 27 -7.27 0.15 -25.33
CA LYS A 27 -6.07 -0.61 -25.68
C LYS A 27 -5.84 -0.48 -27.20
N ARG A 28 -4.77 0.19 -27.60
CA ARG A 28 -4.31 0.17 -28.99
C ARG A 28 -3.77 -1.23 -29.29
N PRO A 29 -4.20 -1.90 -30.38
CA PRO A 29 -3.57 -3.16 -30.79
C PRO A 29 -2.13 -2.90 -31.26
N PHE A 30 -1.24 -3.81 -30.89
CA PHE A 30 0.16 -3.81 -31.29
C PHE A 30 0.23 -4.19 -32.77
N ALA A 31 0.62 -3.25 -33.63
CA ALA A 31 0.80 -3.51 -35.06
C ALA A 31 2.14 -4.22 -35.30
N HIS A 32 2.11 -5.37 -35.97
CA HIS A 32 3.30 -6.01 -36.52
C HIS A 32 3.75 -5.23 -37.77
N PHE A 33 4.95 -4.66 -37.74
CA PHE A 33 5.63 -4.19 -38.94
C PHE A 33 6.07 -5.40 -39.77
N LYS A 34 5.38 -5.63 -40.89
CA LYS A 34 5.85 -6.48 -41.98
C LYS A 34 6.96 -5.71 -42.71
N ALA A 35 8.14 -6.30 -42.80
CA ALA A 35 9.18 -5.83 -43.69
C ALA A 35 8.90 -6.39 -45.09
N GLU A 36 8.52 -5.52 -46.02
CA GLU A 36 8.51 -5.82 -47.45
C GLU A 36 9.94 -5.73 -47.99
N THR A 37 10.36 -6.81 -48.64
CA THR A 37 11.54 -6.90 -49.48
C THR A 37 11.27 -6.21 -50.80
N VAL A 38 12.06 -5.18 -51.15
CA VAL A 38 12.14 -4.68 -52.53
C VAL A 38 13.60 -4.65 -52.96
N ASN A 39 13.85 -5.37 -54.05
CA ASN A 39 15.11 -5.51 -54.74
C ASN A 39 15.55 -4.21 -55.45
N GLY A 40 16.87 -4.03 -55.55
CA GLY A 40 17.52 -3.81 -56.85
C GLY A 40 17.81 -2.38 -57.33
N SER A 41 19.11 -2.16 -57.57
CA SER A 41 19.69 -1.26 -58.59
C SER A 41 19.70 0.25 -58.22
N THR A 42 20.69 1.08 -58.51
CA THR A 42 21.84 1.04 -59.44
C THR A 42 22.94 1.94 -58.86
N THR A 43 24.19 1.54 -59.04
CA THR A 43 25.36 2.38 -58.81
C THR A 43 25.53 3.36 -59.96
N LYS A 44 25.61 4.66 -59.67
CA LYS A 44 26.26 5.65 -60.54
C LYS A 44 27.32 6.37 -59.74
N THR A 45 28.57 6.13 -60.11
CA THR A 45 29.72 6.96 -59.76
C THR A 45 29.67 8.25 -60.58
N PRO A 46 30.14 9.37 -60.02
CA PRO A 46 30.85 10.35 -60.81
C PRO A 46 32.32 10.42 -60.38
N LYS A 47 33.17 10.47 -61.40
CA LYS A 47 34.61 10.71 -61.31
C LYS A 47 34.88 12.18 -60.93
N GLY A 48 35.81 12.36 -60.00
CA GLY A 48 36.93 13.29 -60.11
C GLY A 48 36.66 14.79 -59.85
N VAL A 49 36.94 15.24 -58.63
CA VAL A 49 37.73 16.46 -58.39
C VAL A 49 38.64 16.19 -57.18
N ASN A 50 39.95 16.26 -57.40
CA ASN A 50 40.98 16.16 -56.38
C ASN A 50 41.28 17.56 -55.85
N VAL A 51 40.84 17.86 -54.62
CA VAL A 51 41.38 18.95 -53.81
C VAL A 51 41.87 18.34 -52.49
N GLN A 52 43.18 18.15 -52.44
CA GLN A 52 44.07 18.18 -51.28
C GLN A 52 43.46 17.75 -49.93
N SER A 53 43.78 16.48 -49.61
CA SER A 53 43.97 15.89 -48.28
C SER A 53 44.25 16.92 -47.18
N ASN A 54 43.40 16.99 -46.15
CA ASN A 54 43.69 16.27 -44.90
C ASN A 54 42.45 15.56 -44.32
N PHE A 55 41.62 14.96 -45.17
CA PHE A 55 40.60 14.05 -44.66
C PHE A 55 41.21 12.65 -44.52
N SER A 56 41.86 12.40 -43.38
CA SER A 56 42.45 11.10 -43.13
C SER A 56 41.35 10.03 -43.19
N THR A 57 41.65 8.85 -43.72
CA THR A 57 40.76 7.69 -43.61
C THR A 57 40.37 7.42 -42.15
N VAL A 58 41.25 7.81 -41.22
CA VAL A 58 41.02 7.82 -39.77
C VAL A 58 39.92 8.81 -39.38
N ASP A 59 39.82 9.98 -40.00
CA ASP A 59 38.78 10.98 -39.69
C ASP A 59 37.42 10.57 -40.22
N VAL A 60 37.37 9.94 -41.41
CA VAL A 60 36.16 9.29 -41.91
C VAL A 60 35.72 8.20 -40.94
N LEU A 61 36.65 7.38 -40.47
CA LEU A 61 36.36 6.28 -39.54
C LEU A 61 35.94 6.81 -38.16
N ARG A 62 36.56 7.88 -37.66
CA ARG A 62 36.17 8.57 -36.42
C ARG A 62 34.77 9.15 -36.55
N LYS A 63 34.44 9.79 -37.68
CA LYS A 63 33.09 10.31 -37.95
C LYS A 63 32.07 9.19 -38.02
N ARG A 64 32.36 8.10 -38.74
CA ARG A 64 31.49 6.92 -38.84
C ARG A 64 31.32 6.22 -37.49
N LEU A 65 32.38 6.15 -36.68
CA LEU A 65 32.34 5.59 -35.33
C LEU A 65 31.52 6.47 -34.38
N HIS A 66 31.70 7.79 -34.44
CA HIS A 66 30.88 8.74 -33.69
C HIS A 66 29.41 8.63 -34.06
N GLU A 67 29.10 8.56 -35.35
CA GLU A 67 27.75 8.37 -35.88
C GLU A 67 27.16 7.02 -35.41
N LYS A 68 27.94 5.92 -35.47
CA LYS A 68 27.54 4.60 -34.95
C LYS A 68 27.31 4.61 -33.44
N ILE A 69 28.15 5.32 -32.68
CA ILE A 69 28.01 5.48 -31.23
C ILE A 69 26.76 6.30 -30.92
N GLU A 70 26.48 7.37 -31.67
CA GLU A 70 25.28 8.19 -31.51
C GLU A 70 23.98 7.46 -31.88
N GLU A 71 23.99 6.66 -32.95
CA GLU A 71 22.89 5.77 -33.33
C GLU A 71 22.63 4.72 -32.24
N SER A 72 23.69 4.12 -31.68
CA SER A 72 23.59 3.16 -30.57
C SER A 72 23.17 3.80 -29.24
N ARG A 73 23.35 5.11 -29.08
CA ARG A 73 22.90 5.90 -27.93
C ARG A 73 21.38 6.15 -27.92
N GLY A 74 20.63 5.65 -28.90
CA GLY A 74 19.16 5.62 -28.95
C GLY A 74 18.45 4.90 -27.78
N GLN A 75 19.18 4.47 -26.74
CA GLN A 75 18.66 3.95 -25.47
C GLN A 75 19.19 4.71 -24.23
N GLY A 76 19.85 5.87 -24.39
CA GLY A 76 20.42 6.64 -23.28
C GLY A 76 20.55 8.15 -23.54
N ALA A 77 19.89 8.93 -22.65
CA ALA A 77 19.81 10.41 -22.55
C ALA A 77 19.42 11.19 -23.82
N PRO A 78 18.41 12.08 -23.75
CA PRO A 78 17.94 12.84 -24.92
C PRO A 78 19.05 13.78 -25.44
N LYS A 79 19.15 13.90 -26.77
CA LYS A 79 20.12 14.75 -27.50
C LYS A 79 20.06 16.23 -27.07
N ASP A 80 18.93 16.68 -26.52
CA ASP A 80 18.74 18.05 -26.02
C ASP A 80 19.10 18.21 -24.54
N ALA A 81 20.29 17.76 -24.12
CA ALA A 81 20.74 17.89 -22.73
C ALA A 81 20.84 19.37 -22.27
N LEU A 82 20.95 20.29 -23.22
CA LEU A 82 21.04 21.74 -23.00
C LEU A 82 19.68 22.46 -23.10
N SER A 83 18.63 21.82 -23.60
CA SER A 83 17.30 22.42 -23.66
C SER A 83 16.82 22.76 -22.25
N GLU A 84 16.34 23.99 -22.07
CA GLU A 84 15.86 24.55 -20.81
C GLU A 84 14.81 23.63 -20.15
N ALA A 85 13.94 23.00 -20.95
CA ALA A 85 12.94 22.05 -20.48
C ALA A 85 13.57 20.78 -19.86
N VAL A 86 14.67 20.28 -20.42
CA VAL A 86 15.40 19.11 -19.92
C VAL A 86 16.21 19.46 -18.67
N GLN A 87 16.82 20.65 -18.62
CA GLN A 87 17.51 21.17 -17.44
C GLN A 87 16.54 21.38 -16.28
N ALA A 88 15.38 22.00 -16.51
CA ALA A 88 14.33 22.18 -15.51
C ALA A 88 13.81 20.83 -14.97
N LYS A 89 13.65 19.83 -15.83
CA LYS A 89 13.25 18.48 -15.42
C LYS A 89 14.32 17.78 -14.58
N ARG A 90 15.61 18.00 -14.89
CA ARG A 90 16.75 17.48 -14.12
C ARG A 90 16.87 18.19 -12.76
N ALA A 91 16.70 19.50 -12.71
CA ALA A 91 16.66 20.30 -11.48
C ALA A 91 15.51 19.86 -10.56
N LYS A 92 14.30 19.68 -11.11
CA LYS A 92 13.15 19.13 -10.37
C LYS A 92 13.43 17.74 -9.80
N ARG A 93 14.04 16.84 -10.59
CA ARG A 93 14.45 15.50 -10.12
C ARG A 93 15.54 15.57 -9.03
N LYS A 94 16.46 16.52 -9.11
CA LYS A 94 17.51 16.73 -8.09
C LYS A 94 16.89 17.21 -6.77
N LEU A 95 16.01 18.21 -6.82
CA LEU A 95 15.26 18.70 -5.65
C LEU A 95 14.37 17.62 -5.04
N GLU A 96 13.70 16.80 -5.86
CA GLU A 96 12.87 15.69 -5.38
C GLU A 96 13.72 14.62 -4.68
N ARG A 97 14.89 14.28 -5.22
CA ARG A 97 15.84 13.35 -4.59
C ARG A 97 16.36 13.90 -3.27
N GLU A 98 16.69 15.18 -3.19
CA GLU A 98 17.09 15.81 -1.93
C GLU A 98 15.97 15.80 -0.91
N ARG A 99 14.73 16.12 -1.30
CA ARG A 99 13.56 16.01 -0.42
C ARG A 99 13.38 14.59 0.11
N LYS A 100 13.53 13.57 -0.74
CA LYS A 100 13.47 12.15 -0.34
C LYS A 100 14.62 11.77 0.60
N LYS A 101 15.84 12.26 0.35
CA LYS A 101 16.99 12.05 1.23
C LYS A 101 16.78 12.71 2.60
N ARG A 102 16.29 13.96 2.64
CA ARG A 102 15.94 14.67 3.89
C ARG A 102 14.90 13.90 4.69
N LYS A 103 13.78 13.50 4.06
CA LYS A 103 12.76 12.66 4.71
C LYS A 103 13.30 11.32 5.21
N ARG A 104 14.21 10.67 4.48
CA ARG A 104 14.84 9.41 4.92
C ARG A 104 15.80 9.63 6.09
N LYS A 105 16.53 10.75 6.12
CA LYS A 105 17.38 11.15 7.25
C LYS A 105 16.52 11.50 8.48
N GLU A 106 15.49 12.32 8.32
CA GLU A 106 14.51 12.64 9.38
C GLU A 106 13.85 11.38 9.94
N PHE A 107 13.43 10.46 9.07
CA PHE A 107 12.83 9.19 9.51
C PHE A 107 13.85 8.30 10.24
N ARG A 108 15.11 8.27 9.80
CA ARG A 108 16.19 7.54 10.48
C ARG A 108 16.52 8.18 11.83
N MET A 109 16.57 9.51 11.92
CA MET A 109 16.77 10.25 13.16
C MET A 109 15.61 10.07 14.12
N LYS A 110 14.37 10.10 13.63
CA LYS A 110 13.17 9.81 14.42
C LYS A 110 13.18 8.38 14.95
N LYS A 111 13.56 7.41 14.12
CA LYS A 111 13.70 6.01 14.54
C LYS A 111 14.83 5.81 15.54
N LEU A 112 15.96 6.51 15.38
CA LEU A 112 17.05 6.49 16.36
C LEU A 112 16.65 7.17 17.68
N ALA A 113 15.89 8.26 17.62
CA ALA A 113 15.35 8.92 18.82
C ALA A 113 14.27 8.07 19.52
N GLU A 114 13.44 7.36 18.76
CA GLU A 114 12.42 6.42 19.27
C GLU A 114 13.06 5.16 19.85
N ASN A 115 14.10 4.62 19.22
CA ASN A 115 14.89 3.51 19.75
C ASN A 115 15.69 3.95 20.99
N GLY A 116 16.30 5.15 20.97
CA GLY A 116 17.00 5.73 22.12
C GLY A 116 16.08 6.13 23.28
N SER A 117 14.76 6.20 23.05
CA SER A 117 13.75 6.32 24.11
C SER A 117 13.13 4.97 24.52
N GLN A 118 13.49 3.87 23.86
CA GLN A 118 13.08 2.50 24.20
C GLN A 118 14.23 1.62 24.74
N GLU A 119 15.48 2.06 24.69
CA GLU A 119 16.62 1.34 25.28
C GLU A 119 17.01 1.95 26.64
N GLN A 120 16.28 1.56 27.70
CA GLN A 120 16.87 1.33 29.01
C GLN A 120 17.16 -0.17 29.15
N LEU A 121 18.40 -0.53 28.76
CA LEU A 121 19.31 -1.57 29.28
C LEU A 121 18.92 -3.07 29.15
N PRO A 122 19.91 -4.00 28.99
CA PRO A 122 21.20 -3.98 29.70
C PRO A 122 22.47 -4.16 28.85
N GLU A 123 23.55 -3.52 29.31
CA GLU A 123 24.93 -3.82 28.97
C GLU A 123 25.67 -4.25 30.25
N ILE A 124 26.52 -5.27 30.14
CA ILE A 124 27.41 -5.75 31.20
C ILE A 124 28.83 -5.25 30.87
N LYS A 125 29.39 -4.45 31.79
CA LYS A 125 30.83 -4.09 32.04
C LYS A 125 31.47 -3.16 30.98
N GLN A 126 32.21 -2.09 31.28
CA GLN A 126 33.06 -1.73 32.43
C GLN A 126 33.05 -0.20 32.73
N GLU A 127 33.64 0.14 33.88
CA GLU A 127 33.85 1.41 34.58
C GLU A 127 33.98 2.71 33.77
N GLU A 128 33.25 3.76 34.18
CA GLU A 128 33.82 5.01 34.74
C GLU A 128 32.72 5.98 35.20
N GLN A 129 33.06 6.77 36.21
CA GLN A 129 32.19 7.53 37.10
C GLN A 129 31.39 8.66 36.42
N LYS A 130 30.10 8.85 36.79
CA LYS A 130 29.45 10.18 36.94
C LYS A 130 28.06 10.10 37.61
N ALA A 131 27.77 11.17 38.35
CA ALA A 131 26.68 11.47 39.29
C ALA A 131 25.25 10.99 38.94
N PRO A 132 24.38 10.69 39.94
CA PRO A 132 23.01 10.27 39.70
C PRO A 132 22.08 11.47 39.45
N ALA A 133 21.39 11.47 38.31
CA ALA A 133 20.24 12.32 38.03
C ALA A 133 18.93 11.55 38.31
N ALA A 134 18.03 12.23 39.02
CA ALA A 134 16.79 11.74 39.61
C ALA A 134 15.86 10.90 38.68
N SER A 135 15.53 9.69 39.11
CA SER A 135 14.41 8.91 38.58
C SER A 135 13.14 9.15 39.41
N LYS A 136 12.07 9.58 38.76
CA LYS A 136 10.72 9.70 39.33
C LYS A 136 10.04 8.33 39.37
N ARG A 137 10.49 7.45 40.25
CA ARG A 137 9.73 6.29 40.72
C ARG A 137 9.79 6.34 42.24
N ASN A 138 8.63 6.41 42.89
CA ASN A 138 8.56 6.22 44.34
C ASN A 138 8.80 4.73 44.61
N GLU A 139 10.05 4.31 44.54
CA GLU A 139 10.51 3.04 45.10
C GLU A 139 10.73 3.30 46.59
N THR A 140 9.64 3.36 47.35
CA THR A 140 9.73 3.28 48.81
C THR A 140 10.19 1.87 49.13
N ALA A 141 11.48 1.75 49.43
CA ALA A 141 12.10 0.54 49.93
C ALA A 141 11.22 -0.04 51.04
N ILE A 142 10.71 -1.24 50.84
CA ILE A 142 10.00 -1.98 51.88
C ILE A 142 11.06 -2.34 52.93
N VAL A 143 11.20 -1.49 53.94
CA VAL A 143 12.02 -1.75 55.11
C VAL A 143 11.27 -2.79 55.93
N PHE A 144 11.89 -3.95 56.15
CA PHE A 144 11.32 -5.15 56.78
C PHE A 144 10.77 -4.94 58.21
N ASN A 145 10.87 -3.73 58.80
CA ASN A 145 10.42 -3.44 60.15
C ASN A 145 9.44 -2.24 60.26
N LYS A 146 8.96 -1.67 59.15
CA LYS A 146 7.92 -0.64 59.18
C LYS A 146 6.81 -0.94 58.17
N VAL A 147 5.72 -1.50 58.67
CA VAL A 147 4.46 -1.61 57.93
C VAL A 147 3.78 -0.24 57.97
N GLU A 148 4.08 0.60 56.99
CA GLU A 148 3.23 1.75 56.68
C GLU A 148 2.11 1.24 55.76
N THR A 149 0.90 1.14 56.31
CA THR A 149 -0.29 0.92 55.50
C THR A 149 -0.51 2.16 54.66
N VAL A 150 -0.12 2.10 53.38
CA VAL A 150 -0.55 3.09 52.38
C VAL A 150 -2.08 3.14 52.44
N GLU A 151 -2.61 4.31 52.82
CA GLU A 151 -4.04 4.59 53.02
C GLU A 151 -4.87 4.42 51.73
N GLU A 152 -4.22 4.18 50.59
CA GLU A 152 -4.84 3.57 49.40
C GLU A 152 -5.04 2.06 49.64
N GLY A 153 -6.00 1.75 50.51
CA GLY A 153 -6.47 0.39 50.74
C GLY A 153 -6.81 -0.30 49.40
N TYR A 154 -6.42 -1.56 49.29
CA TYR A 154 -6.78 -2.43 48.16
C TYR A 154 -8.30 -2.40 47.95
N VAL A 155 -8.78 -1.54 47.03
CA VAL A 155 -10.22 -1.43 46.78
C VAL A 155 -10.68 -2.74 46.16
N ASP A 156 -11.41 -3.51 46.95
CA ASP A 156 -11.95 -4.80 46.55
C ASP A 156 -12.70 -4.70 45.22
N LYS A 157 -12.65 -5.77 44.41
CA LYS A 157 -13.41 -5.85 43.15
C LYS A 157 -14.90 -5.54 43.36
N ILE A 158 -15.42 -5.82 44.55
CA ILE A 158 -16.80 -5.54 44.97
C ILE A 158 -17.04 -4.05 45.15
N GLN A 159 -16.13 -3.34 45.85
CA GLN A 159 -16.22 -1.89 46.05
C GLN A 159 -16.13 -1.14 44.70
N LYS A 160 -15.17 -1.51 43.83
CA LYS A 160 -15.07 -0.94 42.46
C LYS A 160 -16.35 -1.12 41.63
N LYS A 161 -17.08 -2.23 41.80
CA LYS A 161 -18.37 -2.45 41.12
C LYS A 161 -19.46 -1.54 41.71
N LYS A 162 -19.48 -1.34 43.03
CA LYS A 162 -20.42 -0.42 43.70
C LYS A 162 -20.17 1.02 43.26
N ASP A 163 -18.92 1.46 43.20
CA ASP A 163 -18.58 2.84 42.80
C ASP A 163 -18.91 3.10 41.33
N LYS A 164 -18.69 2.11 40.45
CA LYS A 164 -19.16 2.18 39.06
C LYS A 164 -20.68 2.25 38.93
N LYS A 165 -21.44 1.61 39.83
CA LYS A 165 -22.91 1.74 39.84
C LYS A 165 -23.33 3.13 40.32
N LYS A 166 -22.62 3.69 41.31
CA LYS A 166 -22.86 5.04 41.82
C LYS A 166 -22.54 6.12 40.78
N SER A 167 -21.53 5.92 39.93
CA SER A 167 -21.18 6.88 38.87
C SER A 167 -22.12 6.84 37.65
N ILE A 168 -22.99 5.83 37.55
CA ILE A 168 -23.99 5.75 36.48
C ILE A 168 -25.20 6.62 36.86
N LYS A 169 -25.28 7.78 36.21
CA LYS A 169 -26.41 8.71 36.28
C LYS A 169 -27.72 8.02 35.87
N GLY A 170 -28.72 8.11 36.75
CA GLY A 170 -30.06 7.56 36.52
C GLY A 170 -30.12 6.04 36.32
N GLN A 171 -29.12 5.27 36.79
CA GLN A 171 -29.01 3.82 36.60
C GLN A 171 -28.99 3.36 35.12
N ILE A 172 -28.82 4.29 34.16
CA ILE A 172 -28.81 4.01 32.73
C ILE A 172 -27.37 4.10 32.23
N THR A 173 -26.79 2.97 31.87
CA THR A 173 -25.43 2.93 31.31
C THR A 173 -25.36 3.65 29.96
N PRO A 174 -24.45 4.60 29.73
CA PRO A 174 -24.40 5.30 28.45
C PRO A 174 -23.95 4.36 27.33
N LEU A 175 -24.60 4.43 26.17
CA LEU A 175 -24.31 3.58 25.00
C LEU A 175 -23.07 4.07 24.27
N THR A 176 -21.92 3.64 24.77
CA THR A 176 -20.61 4.15 24.36
C THR A 176 -19.73 3.04 23.79
N GLY A 177 -18.67 3.45 23.09
CA GLY A 177 -17.65 2.53 22.56
C GLY A 177 -17.79 2.14 21.09
N ARG A 178 -17.07 1.09 20.68
CA ARG A 178 -16.91 0.64 19.29
C ARG A 178 -17.35 -0.81 19.04
N ASN A 179 -18.01 -1.41 20.03
CA ASN A 179 -18.54 -2.77 19.95
C ASN A 179 -19.95 -2.76 19.40
N TYR A 180 -20.09 -2.44 18.11
CA TYR A 180 -21.39 -2.24 17.46
C TYR A 180 -22.38 -3.39 17.67
N LYS A 181 -21.93 -4.64 17.78
CA LYS A 181 -22.77 -5.81 18.13
C LYS A 181 -23.41 -5.70 19.53
N GLN A 182 -22.59 -5.38 20.53
CA GLN A 182 -23.06 -5.21 21.90
C GLN A 182 -23.93 -3.97 22.05
N LEU A 183 -23.59 -2.87 21.35
CA LEU A 183 -24.45 -1.68 21.35
C LEU A 183 -25.81 -1.99 20.71
N LEU A 184 -25.84 -2.70 19.58
CA LEU A 184 -27.08 -3.08 18.91
C LEU A 184 -27.97 -3.92 19.83
N SER A 185 -27.42 -4.97 20.44
CA SER A 185 -28.14 -5.79 21.42
C SER A 185 -28.65 -4.98 22.63
N ARG A 186 -27.90 -3.98 23.10
CA ARG A 186 -28.37 -3.09 24.18
C ARG A 186 -29.49 -2.15 23.72
N VAL A 187 -29.44 -1.62 22.49
CA VAL A 187 -30.53 -0.81 21.91
C VAL A 187 -31.79 -1.66 21.80
N GLU A 188 -31.69 -2.85 21.22
CA GLU A 188 -32.80 -3.78 21.04
C GLU A 188 -33.40 -4.17 22.41
N ALA A 189 -32.57 -4.50 23.40
CA ALA A 189 -33.04 -4.81 24.75
C ALA A 189 -33.73 -3.62 25.43
N ARG A 190 -33.30 -2.37 25.18
CA ARG A 190 -34.00 -1.18 25.71
C ARG A 190 -35.35 -0.99 25.05
N LYS A 191 -35.42 -1.11 23.73
CA LYS A 191 -36.68 -1.01 22.97
C LYS A 191 -37.68 -2.08 23.41
N ALA A 192 -37.24 -3.34 23.51
CA ALA A 192 -38.09 -4.44 23.97
C ALA A 192 -38.58 -4.24 25.42
N LYS A 193 -37.78 -3.63 26.30
CA LYS A 193 -38.22 -3.29 27.67
C LYS A 193 -39.28 -2.19 27.67
N LEU A 194 -39.10 -1.15 26.85
CA LEU A 194 -40.08 -0.07 26.70
C LEU A 194 -41.38 -0.57 26.10
N GLU A 195 -41.32 -1.45 25.09
CA GLU A 195 -42.49 -2.06 24.47
C GLU A 195 -43.27 -2.93 25.46
N LYS A 196 -42.58 -3.82 26.19
CA LYS A 196 -43.19 -4.61 27.28
C LYS A 196 -43.80 -3.76 28.40
N LEU A 197 -43.25 -2.57 28.66
CA LEU A 197 -43.82 -1.65 29.62
C LEU A 197 -45.02 -0.91 29.05
N ARG A 198 -44.97 -0.53 27.77
CA ARG A 198 -46.08 0.13 27.06
C ARG A 198 -47.30 -0.77 26.96
N GLU A 199 -47.10 -2.07 26.73
CA GLU A 199 -48.16 -3.08 26.75
C GLU A 199 -48.85 -3.22 28.11
N LYS A 200 -48.12 -2.98 29.21
CA LYS A 200 -48.64 -3.10 30.57
C LYS A 200 -49.23 -1.79 31.08
N ASP A 201 -48.42 -0.73 31.05
CA ASP A 201 -48.68 0.59 31.62
C ASP A 201 -48.03 1.69 30.75
N GLU A 202 -48.83 2.39 29.95
CA GLU A 202 -48.31 3.47 29.11
C GLU A 202 -47.67 4.62 29.89
N GLY A 203 -48.22 4.97 31.05
CA GLY A 203 -47.70 6.06 31.89
C GLY A 203 -46.27 5.80 32.36
N LYS A 204 -46.00 4.60 32.90
CA LYS A 204 -44.66 4.18 33.33
C LYS A 204 -43.68 4.09 32.16
N ALA A 205 -44.17 3.72 30.97
CA ALA A 205 -43.34 3.72 29.76
C ALA A 205 -42.91 5.15 29.39
N ARG A 206 -43.83 6.13 29.39
CA ARG A 206 -43.52 7.54 29.11
C ARG A 206 -42.52 8.11 30.11
N GLU A 207 -42.72 7.87 31.40
CA GLU A 207 -41.75 8.28 32.43
C GLU A 207 -40.36 7.66 32.21
N MET A 208 -40.30 6.38 31.83
CA MET A 208 -39.02 5.73 31.55
C MET A 208 -38.36 6.35 30.31
N GLU A 209 -39.11 6.63 29.25
CA GLU A 209 -38.59 7.31 28.07
C GLU A 209 -38.06 8.70 28.39
N GLU A 210 -38.77 9.47 29.20
CA GLU A 210 -38.33 10.78 29.67
C GLU A 210 -37.05 10.67 30.49
N LYS A 211 -36.99 9.74 31.45
CA LYS A 211 -35.76 9.45 32.20
C LYS A 211 -34.59 9.09 31.27
N MET A 212 -34.82 8.29 30.24
CA MET A 212 -33.80 7.97 29.24
C MET A 212 -33.37 9.20 28.41
N LYS A 213 -34.32 10.04 27.99
CA LYS A 213 -34.04 11.27 27.25
C LYS A 213 -33.20 12.23 28.10
N TRP A 214 -33.62 12.52 29.33
CA TRP A 214 -32.91 13.42 30.24
C TRP A 214 -31.52 12.92 30.63
N THR A 215 -31.38 11.63 30.97
CA THR A 215 -30.06 11.04 31.25
C THR A 215 -29.15 11.07 30.03
N ASN A 216 -29.68 10.81 28.83
CA ASN A 216 -28.93 10.95 27.58
C ASN A 216 -28.48 12.40 27.33
N LEU A 217 -29.33 13.40 27.60
CA LEU A 217 -28.96 14.81 27.50
C LEU A 217 -27.82 15.16 28.48
N LEU A 218 -27.93 14.68 29.72
CA LEU A 218 -26.95 14.94 30.77
C LEU A 218 -25.58 14.29 30.45
N TYR A 219 -25.58 13.09 29.87
CA TYR A 219 -24.36 12.47 29.37
C TYR A 219 -23.78 13.17 28.14
N LYS A 220 -24.62 13.67 27.23
CA LYS A 220 -24.16 14.48 26.09
C LYS A 220 -23.53 15.80 26.56
N ALA A 221 -24.10 16.43 27.59
CA ALA A 221 -23.56 17.63 28.21
C ALA A 221 -22.21 17.38 28.90
N GLU A 222 -22.02 16.20 29.51
CA GLU A 222 -20.72 15.74 30.04
C GLU A 222 -19.67 15.49 28.91
N GLY A 223 -20.09 15.48 27.64
CA GLY A 223 -19.23 15.23 26.48
C GLY A 223 -19.14 13.76 26.08
N ILE A 224 -19.95 12.88 26.66
CA ILE A 224 -19.98 11.46 26.33
C ILE A 224 -20.72 11.26 25.00
N LYS A 225 -20.04 10.62 24.03
CA LYS A 225 -20.59 10.32 22.70
C LYS A 225 -21.49 9.09 22.73
N ILE A 226 -22.78 9.32 22.93
CA ILE A 226 -23.83 8.29 22.94
C ILE A 226 -24.17 7.86 21.50
N LYS A 227 -24.33 6.54 21.28
CA LYS A 227 -24.62 5.94 19.97
C LYS A 227 -25.85 5.04 20.06
N ASP A 228 -27.02 5.66 20.04
CA ASP A 228 -28.30 4.95 20.23
C ASP A 228 -29.00 4.60 18.92
N ASP A 229 -28.52 5.13 17.79
CA ASP A 229 -29.14 4.94 16.47
C ASP A 229 -28.88 3.54 15.90
N GLU A 230 -29.93 2.72 15.89
CA GLU A 230 -29.88 1.34 15.41
C GLU A 230 -29.36 1.23 13.96
N ASN A 231 -29.89 2.07 13.07
CA ASN A 231 -29.50 2.09 11.65
C ASN A 231 -28.01 2.45 11.47
N MET A 232 -27.49 3.41 12.24
CA MET A 232 -26.08 3.78 12.19
C MET A 232 -25.17 2.71 12.80
N LEU A 233 -25.63 2.01 13.84
CA LEU A 233 -24.92 0.88 14.43
C LEU A 233 -24.82 -0.28 13.44
N ARG A 234 -25.92 -0.65 12.77
CA ARG A 234 -25.96 -1.65 11.70
C ARG A 234 -25.05 -1.26 10.53
N ALA A 235 -25.12 -0.01 10.07
CA ALA A 235 -24.24 0.48 9.01
C ALA A 235 -22.75 0.46 9.40
N SER A 236 -22.43 0.82 10.64
CA SER A 236 -21.07 0.77 11.18
C SER A 236 -20.54 -0.65 11.29
N LEU A 237 -21.39 -1.60 11.67
CA LEU A 237 -21.09 -3.02 11.70
C LEU A 237 -20.79 -3.54 10.29
N LYS A 238 -21.64 -3.26 9.30
CA LYS A 238 -21.40 -3.59 7.88
C LYS A 238 -20.08 -3.01 7.37
N LYS A 239 -19.77 -1.74 7.67
CA LYS A 239 -18.47 -1.11 7.31
C LYS A 239 -17.28 -1.84 7.94
N LYS A 240 -17.40 -2.27 9.20
CA LYS A 240 -16.34 -3.02 9.92
C LYS A 240 -16.12 -4.39 9.28
N GLU A 241 -17.18 -5.07 8.89
CA GLU A 241 -17.12 -6.36 8.19
C GLU A 241 -16.53 -6.22 6.79
N LYS A 242 -16.95 -5.22 6.01
CA LYS A 242 -16.35 -4.92 4.69
C LYS A 242 -14.83 -4.70 4.79
N ARG A 243 -14.37 -3.97 5.80
CA ARG A 243 -12.92 -3.77 6.04
C ARG A 243 -12.19 -5.06 6.43
N ARG A 244 -12.85 -5.96 7.17
CA ARG A 244 -12.30 -7.28 7.50
C ARG A 244 -12.22 -8.17 6.26
N ALA A 245 -13.28 -8.23 5.47
CA ALA A 245 -13.33 -8.97 4.21
C ALA A 245 -12.26 -8.48 3.23
N GLN A 246 -12.07 -7.17 3.08
CA GLN A 246 -11.01 -6.63 2.23
C GLN A 246 -9.62 -7.04 2.71
N ARG A 247 -9.36 -7.00 4.02
CA ARG A 247 -8.09 -7.45 4.59
C ARG A 247 -7.86 -8.93 4.34
N LYS A 248 -8.89 -9.77 4.52
CA LYS A 248 -8.85 -11.20 4.22
C LYS A 248 -8.49 -11.43 2.75
N LYS A 249 -9.25 -10.86 1.81
CA LYS A 249 -8.98 -10.93 0.37
C LYS A 249 -7.57 -10.50 0.00
N ASN A 250 -7.08 -9.41 0.60
CA ASN A 250 -5.72 -8.93 0.35
C ASN A 250 -4.66 -9.90 0.89
N TRP A 251 -4.95 -10.63 1.97
CA TRP A 251 -4.05 -11.65 2.48
C TRP A 251 -4.05 -12.89 1.59
N ASP A 252 -5.25 -13.37 1.24
CA ASP A 252 -5.46 -14.52 0.37
C ASP A 252 -4.72 -14.33 -0.98
N LYS A 253 -4.87 -13.15 -1.60
CA LYS A 253 -4.16 -12.78 -2.83
C LYS A 253 -2.64 -12.83 -2.70
N ARG A 254 -2.09 -12.47 -1.54
CA ARG A 254 -0.64 -12.51 -1.33
C ARG A 254 -0.15 -13.94 -1.13
N SER A 255 -0.90 -14.78 -0.42
CA SER A 255 -0.57 -16.21 -0.30
C SER A 255 -0.67 -16.91 -1.65
N GLU A 256 -1.73 -16.65 -2.42
CA GLU A 256 -1.91 -17.17 -3.78
C GLU A 256 -0.74 -16.78 -4.68
N ASN A 257 -0.33 -15.50 -4.69
CA ASN A 257 0.81 -15.04 -5.47
C ASN A 257 2.14 -15.70 -5.07
N ILE A 258 2.34 -16.00 -3.78
CA ILE A 258 3.53 -16.74 -3.32
C ILE A 258 3.52 -18.16 -3.87
N ILE A 259 2.37 -18.85 -3.76
CA ILE A 259 2.19 -20.21 -4.28
C ILE A 259 2.37 -20.23 -5.80
N GLU A 260 1.77 -19.27 -6.51
CA GLU A 260 1.90 -19.13 -7.96
C GLU A 260 3.36 -18.93 -8.38
N LYS A 261 4.11 -18.05 -7.71
CA LYS A 261 5.53 -17.85 -7.98
C LYS A 261 6.36 -19.10 -7.70
N MET A 262 6.02 -19.84 -6.66
CA MET A 262 6.67 -21.12 -6.36
C MET A 262 6.41 -22.13 -7.48
N GLN A 263 5.15 -22.25 -7.92
CA GLN A 263 4.74 -23.15 -9.00
C GLN A 263 5.42 -22.77 -10.32
N GLN A 264 5.39 -21.49 -10.71
CA GLN A 264 6.06 -20.99 -11.92
C GLN A 264 7.55 -21.33 -11.94
N ARG A 265 8.24 -21.28 -10.79
CA ARG A 265 9.65 -21.69 -10.69
C ARG A 265 9.83 -23.20 -10.90
N GLN A 266 8.95 -24.01 -10.31
CA GLN A 266 8.97 -25.46 -10.50
C GLN A 266 8.65 -25.84 -11.95
N ASP A 267 7.61 -25.25 -12.55
CA ASP A 267 7.24 -25.48 -13.95
C ASP A 267 8.36 -25.08 -14.90
N LYS A 268 9.02 -23.94 -14.64
CA LYS A 268 10.20 -23.52 -15.42
C LYS A 268 11.32 -24.54 -15.32
N ARG A 269 11.58 -25.08 -14.12
CA ARG A 269 12.59 -26.13 -13.92
C ARG A 269 12.21 -27.40 -14.67
N GLN A 270 10.96 -27.86 -14.57
CA GLN A 270 10.46 -29.04 -15.26
C GLN A 270 10.56 -28.88 -16.78
N ARG A 271 10.11 -27.75 -17.33
CA ARG A 271 10.20 -27.43 -18.76
C ARG A 271 11.65 -27.41 -19.26
N ASN A 272 12.57 -26.83 -18.49
CA ASN A 272 14.00 -26.83 -18.83
C ASN A 272 14.60 -28.24 -18.80
N ILE A 273 14.20 -29.09 -17.85
CA ILE A 273 14.64 -30.49 -17.79
C ILE A 273 14.09 -31.27 -18.98
N GLN A 274 12.81 -31.12 -19.31
CA GLN A 274 12.18 -31.74 -20.47
C GLN A 274 12.89 -31.32 -21.77
N LYS A 275 13.14 -30.02 -21.96
CA LYS A 275 13.88 -29.50 -23.12
C LYS A 275 15.29 -30.09 -23.22
N ARG A 276 16.00 -30.25 -22.10
CA ARG A 276 17.31 -30.92 -22.08
C ARG A 276 17.21 -32.40 -22.44
N LYS A 277 16.18 -33.12 -21.97
CA LYS A 277 15.93 -34.52 -22.33
C LYS A 277 15.61 -34.66 -23.82
N GLN A 278 14.70 -33.84 -24.34
CA GLN A 278 14.34 -33.79 -25.76
C GLN A 278 15.56 -33.47 -26.63
N GLY A 279 16.34 -32.44 -26.28
CA GLY A 279 17.56 -32.10 -27.04
C GLY A 279 18.62 -33.22 -27.03
N LYS A 280 18.69 -34.05 -25.98
CA LYS A 280 19.54 -35.27 -26.00
C LYS A 280 19.00 -36.33 -26.96
N ILE A 281 17.68 -36.52 -26.99
CA ILE A 281 17.01 -37.45 -27.90
C ILE A 281 17.16 -36.99 -29.35
N GLU A 282 16.90 -35.72 -29.64
CA GLU A 282 17.08 -35.10 -30.96
C GLU A 282 18.52 -35.22 -31.43
N LYS A 283 19.51 -34.89 -30.60
CA LYS A 283 20.94 -35.11 -30.95
C LYS A 283 21.25 -36.56 -31.28
N LYS A 284 20.64 -37.53 -30.59
CA LYS A 284 20.79 -38.96 -30.93
C LYS A 284 20.15 -39.29 -32.28
N LYS A 285 18.94 -38.77 -32.54
CA LYS A 285 18.24 -38.91 -33.83
C LYS A 285 19.04 -38.31 -34.98
N ASP A 286 19.56 -37.10 -34.82
CA ASP A 286 20.36 -36.43 -35.85
C ASP A 286 21.68 -37.15 -36.12
N ARG A 287 22.33 -37.71 -35.09
CA ARG A 287 23.51 -38.57 -35.28
C ARG A 287 23.17 -39.85 -36.05
N ALA A 288 22.00 -40.44 -35.82
CA ALA A 288 21.54 -41.62 -36.58
C ALA A 288 21.28 -41.27 -38.05
N ARG A 289 20.60 -40.14 -38.31
CA ARG A 289 20.36 -39.61 -39.67
C ARG A 289 21.67 -39.32 -40.41
N LYS A 290 22.64 -38.66 -39.76
CA LYS A 290 23.98 -38.42 -40.34
C LYS A 290 24.74 -39.70 -40.69
N LYS A 291 24.44 -40.81 -40.01
CA LYS A 291 24.98 -42.15 -40.30
C LYS A 291 24.14 -42.92 -41.33
N GLY A 292 23.16 -42.29 -41.98
CA GLY A 292 22.29 -42.92 -42.97
C GLY A 292 21.20 -43.83 -42.41
N ARG A 293 20.97 -43.85 -41.09
CA ARG A 293 19.89 -44.65 -40.50
C ARG A 293 18.56 -43.93 -40.63
N VAL A 294 17.59 -44.58 -41.26
CA VAL A 294 16.22 -44.08 -41.39
C VAL A 294 15.46 -44.31 -40.08
N LEU A 295 14.86 -43.27 -39.52
CA LEU A 295 14.06 -43.35 -38.28
C LEU A 295 12.58 -43.60 -38.60
N PRO A 296 11.83 -44.27 -37.70
CA PRO A 296 10.39 -44.48 -37.88
C PRO A 296 9.57 -43.20 -38.06
N GLU A 297 10.04 -42.07 -37.51
CA GLU A 297 9.41 -40.76 -37.70
C GLU A 297 9.57 -40.22 -39.13
N ASP A 298 10.68 -40.55 -39.78
CA ASP A 298 10.95 -40.10 -41.14
C ASP A 298 10.11 -40.92 -42.14
N LEU A 299 9.88 -42.21 -41.85
CA LEU A 299 8.93 -43.06 -42.59
C LEU A 299 7.48 -42.56 -42.46
N LYS A 300 7.07 -42.16 -41.25
CA LYS A 300 5.73 -41.57 -41.04
C LYS A 300 5.55 -40.22 -41.74
N LYS A 301 6.61 -39.43 -41.88
CA LYS A 301 6.59 -38.17 -42.65
C LYS A 301 6.56 -38.38 -44.15
N ALA A 302 7.15 -39.47 -44.65
CA ALA A 302 7.15 -39.80 -46.07
C ALA A 302 5.84 -40.49 -46.53
N ALA A 303 5.05 -41.01 -45.60
CA ALA A 303 3.74 -41.62 -45.85
C ALA A 303 2.56 -40.62 -45.84
N VAL A 304 2.83 -39.34 -45.58
CA VAL A 304 1.87 -38.22 -45.68
C VAL A 304 2.27 -37.39 -46.89
#